data_AF-A0A936VZW2-F1
#
_entry.id   AF-A0A936VZW2-F1
#
_cell.length_a   1.000
_cell.length_b   1.000
_cell.length_c   1.000
_cell.angle_alpha   90.00
_cell.angle_beta   90.00
_cell.angle_gamma   90.00
#
_symmetry.space_group_name_H-M   'P 1'
#
loop_
_entity.id
_entity.type
_entity.pdbx_description
1 polymer ?
#
loop_
_entity_poly.entity_id
_entity_poly.type
_entity_poly.pdbx_seq_one_letter_code
_entity_poly.pdbx_strand_id
1 'polypeptide(L)'
;MILRLVILSLLFIPDLASGQATNDVDPSLSHDRNALAPVRVDGSILFYVRGVSSFPAETRAKTIAQRIQRAAANYTKPPDSVKVIEDAGRLKVYVGNEFIMNIYSADAEAEGITTPILAEIVVEKIKGIIKLYRHERSPDVIKSNALKALVALALLVICLVAFSWLFRKLSDFFKRRLKNRIDTLENVSYKLIQANQLTKILHVLYQTVRVLILLIITVGFVDYILGLFPWTKAASIYLLELILDPLKSIGQGFINYLPSLIFLIIIYLITQYFVRLTRLFFNSIDTGGIVIQNFDPEWAMPTFKIVKFFMIVFAVVVAFPLYPRLQQRSLSRHIRIPWRIVLPRLIVLHF
;
A
#
# COMPACT_ATOMS: atom_id res chain seq x y z
N MET A 1 -21.72 -33.09 -32.78
CA MET A 1 -23.04 -33.08 -32.11
C MET A 1 -22.94 -32.59 -30.67
N ILE A 2 -22.32 -31.41 -30.44
CA ILE A 2 -22.11 -30.81 -29.10
C ILE A 2 -22.55 -29.33 -29.10
N LEU A 3 -22.82 -28.74 -30.28
CA LEU A 3 -23.17 -27.33 -30.44
C LEU A 3 -24.67 -27.01 -30.34
N ARG A 4 -25.52 -28.00 -30.03
CA ARG A 4 -26.99 -27.83 -29.89
C ARG A 4 -27.49 -27.82 -28.44
N LEU A 5 -26.62 -28.09 -27.46
CA LEU A 5 -26.97 -28.13 -26.02
C LEU A 5 -26.72 -26.83 -25.27
N VAL A 6 -26.00 -25.87 -25.85
CA VAL A 6 -25.70 -24.56 -25.21
C VAL A 6 -26.77 -23.50 -25.50
N ILE A 7 -27.64 -23.73 -26.49
CA ILE A 7 -28.66 -22.76 -26.93
C ILE A 7 -29.99 -22.92 -26.16
N LEU A 8 -30.19 -24.02 -25.41
CA LEU A 8 -31.47 -24.29 -24.75
C LEU A 8 -31.54 -23.91 -23.26
N SER A 9 -30.47 -23.37 -22.66
CA SER A 9 -30.49 -22.92 -21.25
C SER A 9 -30.75 -21.42 -21.08
N LEU A 10 -31.11 -20.70 -22.14
CA LEU A 10 -31.28 -19.23 -22.12
C LEU A 10 -32.73 -18.74 -21.93
N LEU A 11 -33.70 -19.62 -21.67
CA LEU A 11 -35.13 -19.27 -21.63
C LEU A 11 -35.82 -19.47 -20.28
N PHE A 12 -35.11 -19.23 -19.17
CA PHE A 12 -35.76 -19.09 -17.85
C PHE A 12 -35.10 -17.94 -17.07
N ILE A 13 -35.50 -16.71 -17.40
CA ILE A 13 -35.32 -15.56 -16.51
C ILE A 13 -36.67 -15.38 -15.82
N PRO A 14 -36.81 -15.67 -14.52
CA PRO A 14 -38.01 -15.26 -13.79
C PRO A 14 -38.02 -13.72 -13.74
N ASP A 15 -39.18 -13.17 -14.10
CA ASP A 15 -39.53 -11.76 -14.02
C ASP A 15 -39.35 -11.27 -12.58
N LEU A 16 -38.17 -10.75 -12.25
CA LEU A 16 -37.93 -10.00 -11.03
C LEU A 16 -38.36 -8.56 -11.29
N ALA A 17 -39.64 -8.32 -11.03
CA ALA A 17 -40.19 -6.99 -10.83
C ALA A 17 -39.41 -6.28 -9.71
N SER A 18 -38.36 -5.55 -10.09
CA SER A 18 -37.61 -4.70 -9.18
C SER A 18 -38.39 -3.40 -8.97
N GLY A 19 -39.20 -3.36 -7.91
CA GLY A 19 -39.58 -2.09 -7.30
C GLY A 19 -38.31 -1.34 -6.91
N GLN A 20 -38.09 -0.16 -7.49
CA GLN A 20 -36.99 0.73 -7.10
C GLN A 20 -37.22 1.23 -5.68
N ALA A 21 -36.72 0.48 -4.69
CA ALA A 21 -36.66 0.94 -3.31
C ALA A 21 -35.60 2.04 -3.20
N THR A 22 -36.06 3.23 -2.81
CA THR A 22 -35.34 4.48 -2.58
C THR A 22 -34.48 4.45 -1.30
N ASN A 23 -33.77 3.36 -1.04
CA ASN A 23 -33.16 3.14 0.28
C ASN A 23 -31.75 3.75 0.32
N ASP A 24 -31.69 5.06 0.53
CA ASP A 24 -30.53 5.71 1.14
C ASP A 24 -30.76 5.71 2.66
N VAL A 25 -29.84 5.13 3.43
CA VAL A 25 -30.00 4.96 4.90
C VAL A 25 -29.40 6.16 5.61
N ASP A 26 -30.12 6.73 6.59
CA ASP A 26 -29.69 7.90 7.33
C ASP A 26 -28.56 7.57 8.34
N PRO A 27 -27.34 8.07 8.13
CA PRO A 27 -26.20 7.86 9.01
C PRO A 27 -26.35 8.51 10.39
N SER A 28 -27.19 9.55 10.54
CA SER A 28 -27.41 10.20 11.84
C SER A 28 -28.19 9.33 12.83
N LEU A 29 -28.90 8.31 12.35
CA LEU A 29 -29.71 7.41 13.19
C LEU A 29 -28.90 6.26 13.80
N SER A 30 -27.62 6.11 13.45
CA SER A 30 -26.76 5.05 13.96
C SER A 30 -25.66 5.59 14.88
N HIS A 31 -25.36 4.87 15.96
CA HIS A 31 -24.29 5.22 16.90
C HIS A 31 -22.90 4.76 16.44
N ASP A 32 -22.82 4.05 15.31
CA ASP A 32 -21.58 3.48 14.80
C ASP A 32 -20.78 4.56 14.06
N ARG A 33 -19.83 5.16 14.78
CA ARG A 33 -18.95 6.18 14.20
C ARG A 33 -17.86 5.49 13.38
N ASN A 34 -18.02 5.60 12.06
CA ASN A 34 -16.95 5.83 11.07
C ASN A 34 -16.63 4.66 10.12
N ALA A 35 -17.08 4.84 8.89
CA ALA A 35 -16.19 4.88 7.74
C ALA A 35 -16.65 6.04 6.84
N LEU A 36 -15.74 6.92 6.42
CA LEU A 36 -16.02 7.83 5.31
C LEU A 36 -15.61 7.12 4.02
N ALA A 37 -16.46 7.19 3.00
CA ALA A 37 -16.12 6.67 1.69
C ALA A 37 -16.27 7.75 0.62
N PRO A 38 -15.31 7.87 -0.31
CA PRO A 38 -15.41 8.82 -1.41
C PRO A 38 -16.40 8.35 -2.47
N VAL A 39 -17.32 9.23 -2.88
CA VAL A 39 -18.11 9.04 -4.10
C VAL A 39 -17.20 9.34 -5.29
N ARG A 40 -16.84 8.29 -6.04
CA ARG A 40 -15.95 8.37 -7.20
C ARG A 40 -16.70 8.11 -8.50
N VAL A 41 -16.54 9.01 -9.48
CA VAL A 41 -17.06 8.83 -10.85
C VAL A 41 -15.89 9.04 -11.81
N ASP A 42 -15.60 8.05 -12.67
CA ASP A 42 -14.46 8.07 -13.61
C ASP A 42 -13.11 8.44 -12.96
N GLY A 43 -12.90 8.02 -11.71
CA GLY A 43 -11.70 8.29 -10.91
C GLY A 43 -11.70 9.61 -10.14
N SER A 44 -12.61 10.53 -10.45
CA SER A 44 -12.73 11.82 -9.75
C SER A 44 -13.50 11.64 -8.44
N ILE A 45 -12.89 12.04 -7.32
CA ILE A 45 -13.57 12.10 -6.02
C ILE A 45 -14.44 13.36 -6.00
N LEU A 46 -15.75 13.17 -5.82
CA LEU A 46 -16.70 14.28 -5.72
C LEU A 46 -16.77 14.75 -4.27
N PHE A 47 -17.21 13.89 -3.37
CA PHE A 47 -17.40 14.20 -1.95
C PHE A 47 -17.36 12.91 -1.14
N TYR A 48 -17.26 13.03 0.18
CA TYR A 48 -17.29 11.89 1.09
C TYR A 48 -18.69 11.70 1.66
N VAL A 49 -19.05 10.44 1.87
CA VAL A 49 -20.31 10.07 2.52
C VAL A 49 -20.04 9.14 3.69
N ARG A 50 -20.85 9.26 4.74
CA ARG A 50 -20.86 8.32 5.86
C ARG A 50 -21.84 7.20 5.60
N GLY A 51 -21.54 6.03 6.16
CA GLY A 51 -22.46 4.91 6.19
C GLY A 51 -22.72 4.43 7.60
N VAL A 52 -23.56 3.42 7.69
CA VAL A 52 -23.94 2.75 8.93
C VAL A 52 -23.66 1.25 8.81
N SER A 53 -23.79 0.50 9.90
CA SER A 53 -23.58 -0.95 9.90
C SER A 53 -24.45 -1.69 8.87
N SER A 54 -25.71 -1.29 8.68
CA SER A 54 -26.64 -1.89 7.70
C SER A 54 -26.45 -1.39 6.27
N PHE A 55 -25.78 -0.25 6.07
CA PHE A 55 -25.47 0.31 4.76
C PHE A 55 -24.11 1.02 4.80
N PRO A 56 -23.01 0.25 4.67
CA PRO A 56 -21.66 0.77 4.83
C PRO A 56 -21.34 1.91 3.87
N ALA A 57 -20.42 2.77 4.27
CA ALA A 57 -20.09 3.99 3.52
C ALA A 57 -19.66 3.69 2.08
N GLU A 58 -18.87 2.62 1.87
CA GLU A 58 -18.41 2.20 0.55
C GLU A 58 -19.58 1.77 -0.36
N THR A 59 -20.53 1.00 0.19
CA THR A 59 -21.75 0.58 -0.53
C THR A 59 -22.62 1.78 -0.89
N ARG A 60 -22.80 2.73 0.05
CA ARG A 60 -23.53 3.98 -0.19
C ARG A 60 -22.84 4.81 -1.27
N ALA A 61 -21.53 5.02 -1.15
CA ALA A 61 -20.74 5.80 -2.11
C ALA A 61 -20.80 5.21 -3.52
N LYS A 62 -20.68 3.88 -3.64
CA LYS A 62 -20.79 3.16 -4.92
C LYS A 62 -22.18 3.30 -5.53
N THR A 63 -23.24 3.20 -4.72
CA THR A 63 -24.63 3.35 -5.18
C THR A 63 -24.89 4.75 -5.72
N ILE A 64 -24.43 5.78 -4.99
CA ILE A 64 -24.53 7.18 -5.42
C ILE A 64 -23.75 7.39 -6.73
N ALA A 65 -22.50 6.92 -6.80
CA ALA A 65 -21.68 7.01 -8.01
C ALA A 65 -22.36 6.38 -9.23
N GLN A 66 -22.98 5.20 -9.08
CA GLN A 66 -23.71 4.53 -10.15
C GLN A 66 -24.93 5.31 -10.62
N ARG A 67 -25.68 5.96 -9.71
CA ARG A 67 -26.80 6.85 -10.07
C ARG A 67 -26.31 8.08 -10.84
N ILE A 68 -25.23 8.71 -10.38
CA ILE A 68 -24.61 9.84 -11.09
C ILE A 68 -24.15 9.41 -12.49
N GLN A 69 -23.51 8.25 -12.62
CA GLN A 69 -23.03 7.75 -13.91
C GLN A 69 -24.17 7.43 -14.88
N ARG A 70 -25.27 6.82 -14.41
CA ARG A 70 -26.47 6.57 -15.21
C ARG A 70 -27.12 7.87 -15.66
N ALA A 71 -27.23 8.85 -14.77
CA ALA A 71 -27.74 10.18 -15.12
C ALA A 71 -26.82 10.90 -16.12
N ALA A 72 -25.50 10.78 -15.98
CA ALA A 72 -24.51 11.37 -16.89
C ALA A 72 -24.60 10.78 -18.30
N ALA A 73 -24.77 9.45 -18.40
CA ALA A 73 -24.92 8.72 -19.65
C ALA A 73 -26.22 9.03 -20.40
N ASN A 74 -27.27 9.49 -19.69
CA ASN A 74 -28.53 9.87 -20.31
C ASN A 74 -28.54 11.34 -20.76
N TYR A 75 -28.32 11.57 -22.06
CA TYR A 75 -28.25 12.91 -22.65
C TYR A 75 -29.57 13.70 -22.61
N THR A 76 -30.72 13.06 -22.36
CA THR A 76 -32.00 13.79 -22.20
C THR A 76 -32.06 14.61 -20.90
N LYS A 77 -31.14 14.35 -19.96
CA LYS A 77 -31.01 15.09 -18.69
C LYS A 77 -29.89 16.11 -18.83
N PRO A 78 -30.16 17.41 -19.01
CA PRO A 78 -29.09 18.40 -19.08
C PRO A 78 -28.38 18.52 -17.73
N PRO A 79 -27.08 18.87 -17.70
CA PRO A 79 -26.36 19.03 -16.43
C PRO A 79 -27.04 20.03 -15.50
N ASP A 80 -27.64 21.10 -16.06
CA ASP A 80 -28.31 22.13 -15.26
C ASP A 80 -29.65 21.67 -14.66
N SER A 81 -30.10 20.43 -14.95
CA SER A 81 -31.25 19.80 -14.28
C SER A 81 -30.90 19.21 -12.91
N VAL A 82 -29.64 19.27 -12.48
CA VAL A 82 -29.22 18.87 -11.13
C VAL A 82 -29.77 19.88 -10.13
N LYS A 83 -30.64 19.43 -9.22
CA LYS A 83 -31.28 20.28 -8.22
C LYS A 83 -31.48 19.57 -6.89
N VAL A 84 -31.61 20.37 -5.83
CA VAL A 84 -32.01 19.91 -4.50
C VAL A 84 -33.50 20.19 -4.34
N ILE A 85 -34.23 19.19 -3.85
CA ILE A 85 -35.65 19.31 -3.49
C ILE A 85 -35.75 18.95 -2.01
N GLU A 86 -36.37 19.83 -1.24
CA GLU A 86 -36.73 19.53 0.14
C GLU A 86 -38.04 18.74 0.17
N ASP A 87 -38.02 17.56 0.77
CA ASP A 87 -39.19 16.69 0.89
C ASP A 87 -39.14 15.96 2.23
N ALA A 88 -40.23 16.07 3.01
CA ALA A 88 -40.36 15.54 4.37
C ALA A 88 -39.18 15.93 5.31
N GLY A 89 -38.72 17.17 5.22
CA GLY A 89 -37.61 17.70 6.04
C GLY A 89 -36.23 17.14 5.67
N ARG A 90 -36.10 16.51 4.50
CA ARG A 90 -34.82 15.99 3.97
C ARG A 90 -34.49 16.69 2.66
N LEU A 91 -33.22 17.08 2.51
CA LEU A 91 -32.70 17.58 1.25
C LEU A 91 -32.33 16.40 0.34
N LYS A 92 -32.99 16.32 -0.81
CA LYS A 92 -32.82 15.25 -1.80
C LYS A 92 -32.21 15.82 -3.08
N VAL A 93 -31.16 15.20 -3.58
CA VAL A 93 -30.51 15.58 -4.84
C VAL A 93 -31.08 14.77 -5.99
N TYR A 94 -31.51 15.46 -7.04
CA TYR A 94 -32.04 14.87 -8.28
C TYR A 94 -31.26 15.35 -9.50
N VAL A 95 -31.20 14.50 -10.53
CA VAL A 95 -30.83 14.89 -11.90
C VAL A 95 -32.00 14.60 -12.82
N GLY A 96 -32.68 15.65 -13.27
CA GLY A 96 -34.00 15.52 -13.89
C GLY A 96 -34.97 14.86 -12.90
N ASN A 97 -35.43 13.65 -13.23
CA ASN A 97 -36.34 12.85 -12.39
C ASN A 97 -35.64 11.70 -11.66
N GLU A 98 -34.31 11.56 -11.79
CA GLU A 98 -33.57 10.48 -11.12
C GLU A 98 -33.04 10.94 -9.76
N PHE A 99 -33.46 10.23 -8.72
CA PHE A 99 -32.95 10.41 -7.37
C PHE A 99 -31.49 9.97 -7.29
N ILE A 100 -30.63 10.84 -6.78
CA ILE A 100 -29.21 10.56 -6.58
C ILE A 100 -28.94 10.14 -5.14
N MET A 101 -29.23 11.04 -4.18
CA MET A 101 -28.93 10.84 -2.77
C MET A 101 -29.76 11.77 -1.87
N ASN A 102 -29.90 11.37 -0.60
CA ASN A 102 -30.27 12.28 0.48
C ASN A 102 -29.02 12.93 1.06
N ILE A 103 -29.13 14.18 1.49
CA ILE A 103 -28.08 14.88 2.22
C ILE A 103 -28.42 14.83 3.69
N TYR A 104 -27.52 14.24 4.47
CA TYR A 104 -27.69 14.07 5.90
C TYR A 104 -26.76 14.99 6.69
N SER A 105 -27.19 15.39 7.89
CA SER A 105 -26.38 16.22 8.79
C SER A 105 -25.03 15.56 9.12
N ALA A 106 -25.00 14.22 9.25
CA ALA A 106 -23.76 13.51 9.53
C ALA A 106 -22.72 13.61 8.40
N ASP A 107 -23.15 13.78 7.14
CA ASP A 107 -22.24 14.02 6.01
C ASP A 107 -21.68 15.46 6.06
N ALA A 108 -22.50 16.44 6.46
CA ALA A 108 -22.10 17.84 6.58
C ALA A 108 -21.16 18.07 7.77
N GLU A 109 -21.43 17.43 8.91
CA GLU A 109 -20.57 17.44 10.10
C GLU A 109 -19.16 16.89 9.83
N ALA A 110 -19.04 15.89 8.95
CA ALA A 110 -17.74 15.32 8.59
C ALA A 110 -16.82 16.32 7.86
N GLU A 111 -17.42 17.28 7.16
CA GLU A 111 -16.74 18.36 6.44
C GLU A 111 -16.74 19.69 7.23
N GLY A 112 -17.35 19.71 8.43
CA GLY A 112 -17.43 20.90 9.28
C GLY A 112 -18.33 22.02 8.74
N ILE A 113 -19.32 21.69 7.89
CA ILE A 113 -20.21 22.65 7.22
C ILE A 113 -21.69 22.34 7.52
N THR A 114 -22.58 23.26 7.14
CA THR A 114 -24.03 23.05 7.28
C THR A 114 -24.61 22.26 6.12
N THR A 115 -25.73 21.56 6.36
CA THR A 115 -26.42 20.74 5.35
C THR A 115 -26.81 21.51 4.08
N PRO A 116 -27.32 22.76 4.14
CA PRO A 116 -27.60 23.54 2.94
C PRO A 116 -26.35 23.87 2.12
N ILE A 117 -25.24 24.22 2.78
CA ILE A 117 -23.96 24.50 2.11
C ILE A 117 -23.44 23.23 1.43
N LEU A 118 -23.50 22.08 2.11
CA LEU A 118 -23.13 20.80 1.51
C LEU A 118 -23.99 20.51 0.27
N ALA A 119 -25.28 20.85 0.30
CA ALA A 119 -26.18 20.65 -0.83
C ALA A 119 -25.76 21.42 -2.08
N GLU A 120 -25.40 22.70 -1.93
CA GLU A 120 -24.90 23.53 -3.02
C GLU A 120 -23.60 22.97 -3.61
N ILE A 121 -22.66 22.56 -2.74
CA ILE A 121 -21.39 21.95 -3.16
C ILE A 121 -21.65 20.66 -3.95
N VAL A 122 -22.52 19.79 -3.44
CA VAL A 122 -22.85 18.51 -4.09
C VAL A 122 -23.49 18.75 -5.46
N VAL A 123 -24.42 19.70 -5.58
CA VAL A 123 -25.05 20.06 -6.86
C VAL A 123 -24.00 20.51 -7.87
N GLU A 124 -23.13 21.46 -7.51
CA GLU A 124 -22.11 21.97 -8.43
C GLU A 124 -21.08 20.90 -8.83
N LYS A 125 -20.68 20.04 -7.89
CA LYS A 125 -19.79 18.92 -8.20
C LYS A 125 -20.45 17.89 -9.13
N ILE A 126 -21.73 17.59 -8.94
CA ILE A 126 -22.47 16.67 -9.83
C ILE A 126 -22.68 17.31 -11.22
N LYS A 127 -23.01 18.60 -11.31
CA LYS A 127 -23.07 19.32 -12.59
C LYS A 127 -21.73 19.26 -13.31
N GLY A 128 -20.65 19.58 -12.60
CA GLY A 128 -19.29 19.58 -13.13
C GLY A 128 -18.88 18.22 -13.67
N ILE A 129 -19.11 17.15 -12.91
CA ILE A 129 -18.74 15.80 -13.35
C ILE A 129 -19.59 15.30 -14.53
N ILE A 130 -20.88 15.66 -14.61
CA ILE A 130 -21.71 15.31 -15.78
C ILE A 130 -21.19 16.04 -17.03
N LYS A 131 -20.86 17.34 -16.92
CA LYS A 131 -20.26 18.12 -18.01
C LYS A 131 -18.94 17.48 -18.46
N LEU A 132 -18.06 17.15 -17.51
CA LEU A 132 -16.79 16.50 -17.78
C LEU A 132 -16.97 15.11 -18.42
N TYR A 133 -17.85 14.28 -17.88
CA TYR A 133 -18.16 12.93 -18.37
C TYR A 133 -18.56 12.93 -19.85
N ARG A 134 -19.38 13.90 -20.25
CA ARG A 134 -19.84 14.06 -21.63
C ARG A 134 -18.78 14.69 -22.54
N HIS A 135 -18.03 15.67 -22.04
CA HIS A 135 -16.93 16.29 -22.77
C HIS A 135 -15.83 15.27 -23.08
N GLU A 136 -15.40 14.47 -22.10
CA GLU A 136 -14.42 13.39 -22.29
C GLU A 136 -14.87 12.34 -23.32
N ARG A 137 -16.19 12.13 -23.46
CA ARG A 137 -16.81 11.21 -24.43
C ARG A 137 -17.25 11.88 -25.74
N SER A 138 -16.93 13.16 -25.93
CA SER A 138 -17.25 13.85 -27.17
C SER A 138 -16.37 13.36 -28.33
N PRO A 139 -16.86 13.32 -29.58
CA PRO A 139 -16.09 12.85 -30.72
C PRO A 139 -14.77 13.61 -30.93
N ASP A 140 -14.75 14.92 -30.65
CA ASP A 140 -13.57 15.76 -30.83
C ASP A 140 -12.46 15.42 -29.82
N VAL A 141 -12.84 15.19 -28.57
CA VAL A 141 -11.90 14.75 -27.53
C VAL A 141 -11.40 13.34 -27.80
N ILE A 142 -12.27 12.43 -28.24
CA ILE A 142 -11.87 11.06 -28.59
C ILE A 142 -10.86 11.06 -29.75
N LYS A 143 -11.07 11.87 -30.79
CA LYS A 143 -10.12 12.01 -31.91
C LYS A 143 -8.78 12.57 -31.45
N SER A 144 -8.80 13.62 -30.64
CA SER A 144 -7.57 14.21 -30.05
C SER A 144 -6.81 13.18 -29.21
N ASN A 145 -7.52 12.42 -28.38
CA ASN A 145 -6.93 11.40 -27.53
C ASN A 145 -6.44 10.19 -28.32
N ALA A 146 -7.08 9.83 -29.44
CA ALA A 146 -6.58 8.80 -30.35
C ALA A 146 -5.23 9.21 -30.98
N LEU A 147 -5.07 10.48 -31.39
CA LEU A 147 -3.79 10.98 -31.88
C LEU A 147 -2.71 10.93 -30.79
N LYS A 148 -3.03 11.36 -29.57
CA LYS A 148 -2.11 11.27 -28.41
C LYS A 148 -1.72 9.82 -28.12
N ALA A 149 -2.66 8.88 -28.20
CA ALA A 149 -2.41 7.46 -28.00
C ALA A 149 -1.46 6.90 -29.07
N LEU A 150 -1.62 7.29 -30.34
CA LEU A 150 -0.70 6.91 -31.41
C LEU A 150 0.72 7.47 -31.19
N VAL A 151 0.82 8.74 -30.79
CA VAL A 151 2.11 9.36 -30.44
C VAL A 151 2.75 8.66 -29.24
N ALA A 152 1.97 8.35 -28.20
CA ALA A 152 2.44 7.62 -27.03
C ALA A 152 2.90 6.20 -27.39
N LEU A 153 2.20 5.51 -28.29
CA LEU A 153 2.61 4.20 -28.78
C LEU A 153 3.92 4.27 -29.58
N ALA A 154 4.06 5.26 -30.46
CA ALA A 154 5.30 5.49 -31.19
C ALA A 154 6.46 5.79 -30.23
N LEU A 155 6.24 6.65 -29.23
CA LEU A 155 7.20 6.95 -28.18
C LEU A 155 7.55 5.72 -27.36
N LEU A 156 6.59 4.86 -27.00
CA LEU A 156 6.84 3.60 -26.32
C LEU A 156 7.79 2.72 -27.14
N VAL A 157 7.51 2.52 -28.42
CA VAL A 157 8.37 1.72 -29.30
C VAL A 157 9.78 2.33 -29.38
N ILE A 158 9.88 3.65 -29.57
CA ILE A 158 11.17 4.36 -29.58
C ILE A 158 11.91 4.15 -28.27
N CYS A 159 11.26 4.32 -27.11
CA CYS A 159 11.84 4.11 -25.79
C CYS A 159 12.32 2.66 -25.61
N LEU A 160 11.52 1.66 -26.00
CA LEU A 160 11.90 0.25 -25.88
C LEU A 160 13.09 -0.12 -26.76
N VAL A 161 13.13 0.40 -28.00
CA VAL A 161 14.23 0.19 -28.94
C VAL A 161 15.49 0.93 -28.46
N ALA A 162 15.38 2.20 -28.10
CA ALA A 162 16.50 3.01 -27.60
C ALA A 162 17.09 2.41 -26.31
N PHE A 163 16.23 1.97 -25.38
CA PHE A 163 16.66 1.31 -24.15
C PHE A 163 17.33 -0.03 -24.45
N SER A 164 16.76 -0.86 -25.33
CA SER A 164 17.38 -2.12 -25.72
C SER A 164 18.72 -1.91 -26.42
N TRP A 165 18.85 -0.88 -27.26
CA TRP A 165 20.10 -0.49 -27.90
C TRP A 165 21.15 0.00 -26.90
N LEU A 166 20.76 0.89 -25.98
CA LEU A 166 21.63 1.42 -24.93
C LEU A 166 22.15 0.31 -24.03
N PHE A 167 21.28 -0.62 -23.63
CA PHE A 167 21.66 -1.76 -22.80
C PHE A 167 22.61 -2.70 -23.53
N ARG A 168 22.38 -3.00 -24.82
CA ARG A 168 23.34 -3.76 -25.64
C ARG A 168 24.71 -3.08 -25.65
N LYS A 169 24.74 -1.76 -25.91
CA LYS A 169 25.99 -0.97 -25.95
C LYS A 169 26.72 -0.96 -24.60
N LEU A 170 26.00 -0.80 -23.49
CA LEU A 170 26.58 -0.93 -22.15
C LEU A 170 27.15 -2.33 -21.90
N SER A 171 26.41 -3.37 -22.30
CA SER A 171 26.87 -4.76 -22.11
C SER A 171 28.13 -5.06 -22.93
N ASP A 172 28.22 -4.55 -24.16
CA ASP A 172 29.39 -4.71 -25.02
C ASP A 172 30.59 -3.91 -24.49
N PHE A 173 30.34 -2.71 -23.95
CA PHE A 173 31.36 -1.90 -23.29
C PHE A 173 31.92 -2.58 -22.04
N PHE A 174 31.06 -3.13 -21.17
CA PHE A 174 31.49 -3.86 -19.97
C PHE A 174 32.25 -5.15 -20.32
N LYS A 175 31.81 -5.91 -21.33
CA LYS A 175 32.53 -7.11 -21.81
C LYS A 175 33.92 -6.76 -22.34
N ARG A 176 34.06 -5.69 -23.13
CA ARG A 176 35.36 -5.23 -23.65
C ARG A 176 36.31 -4.76 -22.55
N ARG A 177 35.80 -4.03 -21.54
CA ARG A 177 36.62 -3.54 -20.43
C ARG A 177 37.02 -4.63 -19.44
N LEU A 178 36.16 -5.64 -19.25
CA LEU A 178 36.41 -6.77 -18.35
C LEU A 178 37.37 -7.80 -18.98
N LYS A 179 37.26 -8.06 -20.29
CA LYS A 179 38.20 -8.94 -21.01
C LYS A 179 39.64 -8.42 -20.95
N ASN A 180 39.84 -7.11 -21.12
CA ASN A 180 41.17 -6.50 -21.08
C ASN A 180 41.84 -6.49 -19.67
N ARG A 181 41.10 -6.78 -18.60
CA ARG A 181 41.66 -6.91 -17.23
C ARG A 181 41.72 -8.34 -16.71
N ILE A 182 41.08 -9.30 -17.38
CA ILE A 182 41.10 -10.71 -16.98
C ILE A 182 42.19 -11.48 -17.75
N ASP A 183 42.48 -11.11 -19.00
CA ASP A 183 43.56 -11.73 -19.80
C ASP A 183 44.98 -11.33 -19.35
N THR A 184 45.14 -10.43 -18.37
CA THR A 184 46.45 -10.09 -17.74
C THR A 184 46.72 -10.80 -16.41
N LEU A 185 45.82 -11.69 -15.97
CA LEU A 185 45.95 -12.47 -14.73
C LEU A 185 45.98 -13.99 -14.99
N GLU A 186 46.37 -14.41 -16.19
CA GLU A 186 46.55 -15.81 -16.60
C GLU A 186 47.86 -16.42 -16.04
N ASN A 187 48.15 -16.21 -14.75
CA ASN A 187 49.30 -16.85 -14.09
C ASN A 187 49.08 -17.24 -12.62
N VAL A 188 47.86 -17.18 -12.07
CA VAL A 188 47.59 -17.67 -10.70
C VAL A 188 46.31 -18.49 -10.63
N SER A 189 46.47 -19.80 -10.84
CA SER A 189 45.45 -20.85 -11.01
C SER A 189 44.58 -21.17 -9.78
N TYR A 190 44.30 -20.23 -8.88
CA TYR A 190 43.52 -20.50 -7.65
C TYR A 190 42.31 -19.57 -7.39
N LYS A 191 42.05 -18.55 -8.24
CA LYS A 191 40.89 -17.64 -8.09
C LYS A 191 39.78 -17.80 -9.15
N LEU A 192 39.91 -18.75 -10.07
CA LEU A 192 38.98 -18.94 -11.20
C LEU A 192 37.63 -19.57 -10.82
N ILE A 193 37.55 -20.29 -9.69
CA ILE A 193 36.31 -20.97 -9.27
C ILE A 193 35.31 -20.00 -8.59
N GLN A 194 35.77 -18.92 -7.95
CA GLN A 194 34.89 -17.87 -7.38
C GLN A 194 34.55 -16.74 -8.37
N ALA A 195 35.39 -16.45 -9.37
CA ALA A 195 35.12 -15.42 -10.37
C ALA A 195 33.93 -15.76 -11.30
N ASN A 196 33.71 -17.05 -11.58
CA ASN A 196 32.58 -17.50 -12.40
C ASN A 196 31.21 -17.40 -11.70
N GLN A 197 31.17 -17.42 -10.36
CA GLN A 197 29.90 -17.24 -9.63
C GLN A 197 29.51 -15.77 -9.52
N LEU A 198 30.48 -14.88 -9.23
CA LEU A 198 30.26 -13.43 -9.18
C LEU A 198 29.79 -12.86 -10.53
N THR A 199 30.38 -13.32 -11.63
CA THR A 199 29.96 -12.89 -12.98
C THR A 199 28.56 -13.37 -13.35
N LYS A 200 28.17 -14.60 -12.96
CA LYS A 200 26.79 -15.10 -13.12
C LYS A 200 25.78 -14.28 -12.30
N ILE A 201 26.08 -13.98 -11.03
CA ILE A 201 25.21 -13.17 -10.17
C ILE A 201 25.03 -11.76 -10.75
N LEU A 202 26.12 -11.12 -11.16
CA LEU A 202 26.06 -9.80 -11.79
C LEU A 202 25.27 -9.82 -13.11
N HIS A 203 25.39 -10.89 -13.89
CA HIS A 203 24.64 -11.05 -15.14
C HIS A 203 23.14 -11.22 -14.88
N VAL A 204 22.76 -12.07 -13.93
CA VAL A 204 21.36 -12.26 -13.53
C VAL A 204 20.79 -10.96 -12.98
N LEU A 205 21.51 -10.28 -12.07
CA LEU A 205 21.08 -9.00 -11.53
C LEU A 205 20.88 -7.95 -12.63
N TYR A 206 21.82 -7.84 -13.56
CA TYR A 206 21.70 -6.94 -14.70
C TYR A 206 20.49 -7.28 -15.59
N GLN A 207 20.25 -8.56 -15.88
CA GLN A 207 19.10 -9.00 -16.68
C GLN A 207 17.78 -8.71 -15.95
N THR A 208 17.72 -8.96 -14.65
CA THR A 208 16.57 -8.64 -13.79
C THR A 208 16.28 -7.15 -13.80
N VAL A 209 17.29 -6.29 -13.59
CA VAL A 209 17.13 -4.83 -13.62
C VAL A 209 16.64 -4.36 -14.99
N ARG A 210 17.21 -4.90 -16.07
CA ARG A 210 16.77 -4.59 -17.44
C ARG A 210 15.29 -4.92 -17.66
N VAL A 211 14.87 -6.14 -17.31
CA VAL A 211 13.48 -6.58 -17.46
C VAL A 211 12.55 -5.74 -16.61
N LEU A 212 12.95 -5.43 -15.37
CA LEU A 212 12.17 -4.61 -14.45
C LEU A 212 11.96 -3.19 -14.99
N ILE A 213 13.00 -2.54 -15.52
CA ILE A 213 12.86 -1.20 -16.11
C ILE A 213 11.98 -1.23 -17.37
N LEU A 214 12.16 -2.23 -18.25
CA LEU A 214 11.31 -2.39 -19.44
C LEU A 214 9.84 -2.60 -19.06
N LEU A 215 9.59 -3.41 -18.03
CA LEU A 215 8.25 -3.63 -17.49
C LEU A 215 7.64 -2.32 -16.97
N ILE A 216 8.39 -1.54 -16.17
CA ILE A 216 7.92 -0.26 -15.64
C ILE A 216 7.57 0.71 -16.78
N ILE A 217 8.45 0.86 -17.77
CA ILE A 217 8.19 1.73 -18.93
C ILE A 217 6.92 1.27 -19.65
N THR A 218 6.82 -0.02 -19.97
CA THR A 218 5.68 -0.58 -20.71
C THR A 218 4.39 -0.35 -19.96
N VAL A 219 4.37 -0.69 -18.67
CA VAL A 219 3.21 -0.51 -17.80
C VAL A 219 2.81 0.95 -17.70
N GLY A 220 3.76 1.87 -17.54
CA GLY A 220 3.47 3.31 -17.45
C GLY A 220 2.85 3.86 -18.74
N PHE A 221 3.35 3.44 -19.91
CA PHE A 221 2.74 3.84 -21.19
C PHE A 221 1.36 3.21 -21.41
N VAL A 222 1.18 1.93 -21.03
CA VAL A 222 -0.11 1.26 -21.12
C VAL A 222 -1.14 1.96 -20.23
N ASP A 223 -0.77 2.26 -18.98
CA ASP A 223 -1.62 3.02 -18.05
C ASP A 223 -2.01 4.39 -18.64
N TYR A 224 -1.04 5.15 -19.14
CA TYR A 224 -1.28 6.43 -19.79
C TYR A 224 -2.26 6.32 -20.97
N ILE A 225 -2.05 5.36 -21.88
CA ILE A 225 -2.93 5.14 -23.04
C ILE A 225 -4.33 4.74 -22.60
N LEU A 226 -4.46 3.86 -21.61
CA LEU A 226 -5.76 3.46 -21.06
C LEU A 226 -6.47 4.63 -20.37
N GLY A 227 -5.73 5.53 -19.72
CA GLY A 227 -6.27 6.74 -19.08
C GLY A 227 -6.80 7.79 -20.06
N LEU A 228 -6.33 7.78 -21.32
CA LEU A 228 -6.82 8.70 -22.36
C LEU A 228 -8.24 8.40 -22.84
N PHE A 229 -8.72 7.16 -22.69
CA PHE A 229 -10.03 6.77 -23.17
C PHE A 229 -11.02 6.56 -22.01
N PRO A 230 -12.21 7.18 -22.06
CA PRO A 230 -13.17 7.11 -20.95
C PRO A 230 -13.63 5.70 -20.58
N TRP A 231 -13.71 4.79 -21.56
CA TRP A 231 -14.12 3.39 -21.36
C TRP A 231 -13.02 2.53 -20.72
N THR A 232 -11.73 2.89 -20.87
CA THR A 232 -10.60 2.17 -20.25
C THR A 232 -10.00 2.86 -19.04
N LYS A 233 -10.45 4.07 -18.71
CA LYS A 233 -9.97 4.85 -17.55
C LYS A 233 -10.06 4.07 -16.24
N ALA A 234 -11.14 3.30 -16.05
CA ALA A 234 -11.27 2.42 -14.89
C ALA A 234 -10.17 1.35 -14.84
N ALA A 235 -9.80 0.76 -15.99
CA ALA A 235 -8.72 -0.22 -16.06
C ALA A 235 -7.35 0.39 -15.74
N SER A 236 -7.09 1.63 -16.15
CA SER A 236 -5.88 2.39 -15.76
C SER A 236 -5.81 2.57 -14.23
N ILE A 237 -6.91 3.02 -13.61
CA ILE A 237 -6.97 3.19 -12.15
C ILE A 237 -6.72 1.85 -11.43
N TYR A 238 -7.38 0.77 -11.85
CA TYR A 238 -7.14 -0.55 -11.27
C TYR A 238 -5.72 -1.06 -11.51
N LEU A 239 -5.11 -0.78 -12.66
CA LEU A 239 -3.74 -1.17 -12.96
C LEU A 239 -2.77 -0.45 -12.01
N LEU A 240 -2.95 0.85 -11.79
CA LEU A 240 -2.15 1.61 -10.84
C LEU A 240 -2.34 1.11 -9.41
N GLU A 241 -3.57 0.87 -8.97
CA GLU A 241 -3.85 0.32 -7.63
C GLU A 241 -3.21 -1.06 -7.45
N LEU A 242 -3.32 -1.95 -8.46
CA LEU A 242 -2.73 -3.30 -8.44
C LEU A 242 -1.20 -3.29 -8.23
N ILE A 243 -0.52 -2.25 -8.69
CA ILE A 243 0.94 -2.12 -8.57
C ILE A 243 1.34 -1.32 -7.33
N LEU A 244 0.68 -0.19 -7.10
CA LEU A 244 1.03 0.73 -6.03
C LEU A 244 0.63 0.18 -4.66
N ASP A 245 -0.48 -0.54 -4.53
CA ASP A 245 -0.94 -1.01 -3.22
C ASP A 245 -0.02 -2.06 -2.59
N PRO A 246 0.47 -3.08 -3.32
CA PRO A 246 1.52 -3.95 -2.80
C PRO A 246 2.80 -3.19 -2.45
N LEU A 247 3.19 -2.22 -3.28
CA LEU A 247 4.41 -1.44 -3.06
C LEU A 247 4.30 -0.55 -1.81
N LYS A 248 3.15 0.10 -1.62
CA LYS A 248 2.81 0.84 -0.41
C LYS A 248 2.77 -0.08 0.80
N SER A 249 2.21 -1.28 0.68
CA SER A 249 2.15 -2.26 1.76
C SER A 249 3.56 -2.71 2.19
N ILE A 250 4.45 -3.00 1.23
CA ILE A 250 5.85 -3.32 1.50
C ILE A 250 6.57 -2.12 2.14
N GLY A 251 6.39 -0.92 1.58
CA GLY A 251 7.00 0.30 2.11
C GLY A 251 6.54 0.63 3.53
N GLN A 252 5.24 0.50 3.81
CA GLN A 252 4.67 0.66 5.14
C GLN A 252 5.19 -0.42 6.10
N GLY A 253 5.30 -1.67 5.65
CA GLY A 253 5.93 -2.75 6.42
C GLY A 253 7.37 -2.41 6.83
N PHE A 254 8.15 -1.85 5.90
CA PHE A 254 9.52 -1.40 6.16
C PHE A 254 9.58 -0.22 7.15
N ILE A 255 8.74 0.80 6.94
CA ILE A 255 8.66 1.97 7.84
C ILE A 255 8.24 1.54 9.25
N ASN A 256 7.25 0.64 9.36
CA ASN A 256 6.79 0.10 10.64
C ASN A 256 7.86 -0.73 11.36
N TYR A 257 8.84 -1.27 10.63
CA TYR A 257 9.98 -2.01 11.19
C TYR A 257 11.11 -1.08 11.67
N LEU A 258 11.21 0.13 11.10
CA LEU A 258 12.29 1.07 11.40
C LEU A 258 12.44 1.41 12.89
N PRO A 259 11.35 1.65 13.66
CA PRO A 259 11.46 1.88 15.10
C PRO A 259 12.14 0.72 15.83
N SER A 260 11.74 -0.53 15.57
CA SER A 260 12.33 -1.72 16.18
C SER A 260 13.81 -1.87 15.84
N LEU A 261 14.21 -1.57 14.60
CA LEU A 261 15.61 -1.59 14.19
C LEU A 261 16.43 -0.53 14.93
N ILE A 262 15.89 0.69 15.07
CA ILE A 262 16.54 1.77 15.83
C ILE A 262 16.72 1.37 17.30
N PHE A 263 15.70 0.81 17.94
CA PHE A 263 15.81 0.31 19.32
C PHE A 263 16.88 -0.76 19.46
N LEU A 264 16.97 -1.71 18.52
CA LEU A 264 18.00 -2.75 18.53
C LEU A 264 19.41 -2.15 18.40
N ILE A 265 19.59 -1.17 17.50
CA ILE A 265 20.86 -0.45 17.34
C ILE A 265 21.21 0.30 18.64
N ILE A 266 20.24 0.97 19.27
CA ILE A 266 20.46 1.69 20.54
C ILE A 266 20.91 0.71 21.63
N ILE A 267 20.22 -0.42 21.82
CA ILE A 267 20.61 -1.44 22.80
C ILE A 267 22.02 -1.94 22.51
N TYR A 268 22.31 -2.29 21.26
CA TYR A 268 23.65 -2.73 20.86
C TYR A 268 24.73 -1.70 21.22
N LEU A 269 24.50 -0.41 20.90
CA LEU A 269 25.42 0.67 21.21
C LEU A 269 25.61 0.86 22.73
N ILE A 270 24.52 0.84 23.51
CA ILE A 270 24.56 0.94 24.97
C ILE A 270 25.33 -0.24 25.55
N THR A 271 24.98 -1.48 25.19
CA THR A 271 25.68 -2.67 25.67
C THR A 271 27.16 -2.62 25.33
N GLN A 272 27.50 -2.23 24.10
CA GLN A 272 28.91 -2.12 23.69
C GLN A 272 29.65 -1.04 24.47
N TYR A 273 29.01 0.09 24.76
CA TYR A 273 29.57 1.16 25.58
C TYR A 273 29.82 0.68 27.01
N PHE A 274 28.84 0.05 27.64
CA PHE A 274 28.97 -0.48 29.00
C PHE A 274 30.03 -1.58 29.08
N VAL A 275 30.11 -2.51 28.12
CA VAL A 275 31.16 -3.55 28.09
C VAL A 275 32.55 -2.94 27.94
N ARG A 276 32.67 -1.85 27.17
CA ARG A 276 33.93 -1.11 27.07
C ARG A 276 34.28 -0.44 28.39
N LEU A 277 33.32 0.22 29.05
CA LEU A 277 33.52 0.89 30.33
C LEU A 277 33.94 -0.08 31.44
N THR A 278 33.25 -1.22 31.56
CA THR A 278 33.60 -2.25 32.55
C THR A 278 34.96 -2.86 32.28
N ARG A 279 35.32 -3.09 31.00
CA ARG A 279 36.67 -3.56 30.65
C ARG A 279 37.75 -2.59 31.11
N LEU A 280 37.56 -1.28 30.91
CA LEU A 280 38.52 -0.27 31.34
C LEU A 280 38.70 -0.32 32.86
N PHE A 281 37.60 -0.39 33.61
CA PHE A 281 37.63 -0.51 35.07
C PHE A 281 38.39 -1.75 35.55
N PHE A 282 38.07 -2.94 35.03
CA PHE A 282 38.76 -4.17 35.43
C PHE A 282 40.22 -4.23 34.99
N ASN A 283 40.57 -3.69 33.81
CA ASN A 283 41.96 -3.54 33.41
C ASN A 283 42.75 -2.64 34.37
N SER A 284 42.14 -1.56 34.88
CA SER A 284 42.79 -0.68 35.87
C SER A 284 43.01 -1.36 37.21
N ILE A 285 42.18 -2.33 37.60
CA ILE A 285 42.40 -3.15 38.80
C ILE A 285 43.54 -4.15 38.57
N ASP A 286 43.56 -4.82 37.41
CA ASP A 286 44.59 -5.79 37.01
C ASP A 286 46.01 -5.16 37.00
N THR A 287 46.12 -3.91 36.53
CA THR A 287 47.39 -3.18 36.50
C THR A 287 47.71 -2.42 37.81
N GLY A 288 46.91 -2.59 38.87
CA GLY A 288 47.11 -1.92 40.16
C GLY A 288 46.84 -0.40 40.19
N GLY A 289 46.20 0.14 39.15
CA GLY A 289 45.82 1.57 39.10
C GLY A 289 44.63 1.92 40.00
N ILE A 290 43.79 0.94 40.33
CA ILE A 290 42.69 1.05 41.29
C ILE A 290 42.81 -0.11 42.26
N VAL A 291 43.07 0.18 43.54
CA VAL A 291 43.14 -0.84 44.60
C VAL A 291 41.80 -0.87 45.33
N ILE A 292 41.12 -2.00 45.28
CA ILE A 292 39.87 -2.24 46.01
C ILE A 292 40.23 -3.04 47.28
N GLN A 293 39.73 -2.60 48.44
CA GLN A 293 39.93 -3.34 49.69
C GLN A 293 39.29 -4.73 49.57
N ASN A 294 40.06 -5.78 49.88
CA ASN A 294 39.65 -7.20 49.84
C ASN A 294 39.37 -7.77 48.44
N PHE A 295 40.05 -7.29 47.38
CA PHE A 295 39.95 -7.88 46.05
C PHE A 295 41.34 -8.02 45.40
N ASP A 296 41.77 -9.25 45.10
CA ASP A 296 43.09 -9.46 44.49
C ASP A 296 43.07 -9.15 42.98
N PRO A 297 44.05 -8.40 42.46
CA PRO A 297 44.12 -8.00 41.06
C PRO A 297 43.99 -9.15 40.05
N GLU A 298 44.50 -10.34 40.38
CA GLU A 298 44.47 -11.53 39.51
C GLU A 298 43.04 -12.02 39.16
N TRP A 299 42.04 -11.70 39.99
CA TRP A 299 40.63 -12.06 39.74
C TRP A 299 39.92 -11.07 38.81
N ALA A 300 40.53 -9.92 38.49
CA ALA A 300 39.89 -8.85 37.73
C ALA A 300 39.43 -9.33 36.34
N MET A 301 40.31 -10.00 35.60
CA MET A 301 40.02 -10.46 34.24
C MET A 301 39.04 -11.64 34.17
N PRO A 302 39.14 -12.67 35.05
CA PRO A 302 38.09 -13.67 35.20
C PRO A 302 36.72 -13.07 35.53
N THR A 303 36.65 -12.13 36.48
CA THR A 303 35.41 -11.47 36.89
C THR A 303 34.79 -10.66 35.76
N PHE A 304 35.60 -9.90 35.00
CA PHE A 304 35.14 -9.18 33.81
C PHE A 304 34.47 -10.11 32.79
N LYS A 305 35.02 -11.31 32.54
CA LYS A 305 34.43 -12.27 31.59
C LYS A 305 33.03 -12.71 32.04
N ILE A 306 32.84 -12.95 33.33
CA ILE A 306 31.54 -13.30 33.93
C ILE A 306 30.56 -12.13 33.77
N VAL A 307 30.96 -10.93 34.18
CA VAL A 307 30.12 -9.72 34.07
C VAL A 307 29.74 -9.45 32.61
N LYS A 308 30.69 -9.53 31.67
CA LYS A 308 30.43 -9.39 30.23
C LYS A 308 29.39 -10.39 29.73
N PHE A 309 29.48 -11.65 30.16
CA PHE A 309 28.51 -12.67 29.78
C PHE A 309 27.10 -12.28 30.24
N PHE A 310 26.94 -11.87 31.50
CA PHE A 310 25.64 -11.41 32.02
C PHE A 310 25.12 -10.17 31.30
N MET A 311 25.98 -9.21 30.96
CA MET A 311 25.58 -8.01 30.20
C MET A 311 25.05 -8.37 28.80
N ILE A 312 25.70 -9.31 28.12
CA ILE A 312 25.25 -9.79 26.80
C ILE A 312 23.92 -10.54 26.92
N VAL A 313 23.79 -11.45 27.90
CA VAL A 313 22.53 -12.18 28.15
C VAL A 313 21.40 -11.21 28.47
N PHE A 314 21.65 -10.23 29.34
CA PHE A 314 20.67 -9.20 29.68
C PHE A 314 20.26 -8.37 28.45
N ALA A 315 21.21 -7.95 27.61
CA ALA A 315 20.93 -7.23 26.39
C ALA A 315 20.04 -8.04 25.43
N VAL A 316 20.29 -9.36 25.31
CA VAL A 316 19.45 -10.26 24.51
C VAL A 316 18.03 -10.37 25.09
N VAL A 317 17.90 -10.50 26.42
CA VAL A 317 16.60 -10.55 27.11
C VAL A 317 15.80 -9.25 26.90
N VAL A 318 16.46 -8.10 26.98
CA VAL A 318 15.82 -6.79 26.72
C VAL A 318 15.49 -6.60 25.24
N ALA A 319 16.32 -7.14 24.32
CA ALA A 319 16.08 -7.10 22.88
C ALA A 319 14.98 -8.07 22.42
N PHE A 320 14.72 -9.16 23.16
CA PHE A 320 13.78 -10.21 22.74
C PHE A 320 12.33 -9.70 22.54
N PRO A 321 11.74 -8.91 23.45
CA PRO A 321 10.42 -8.30 23.23
C PRO A 321 10.34 -7.32 22.05
N LEU A 322 11.49 -6.83 21.57
CA LEU A 322 11.59 -5.88 20.45
C LEU A 322 11.66 -6.57 19.09
N TYR A 323 11.98 -7.88 19.05
CA TYR A 323 11.87 -8.69 17.83
C TYR A 323 10.42 -8.62 17.33
N PRO A 324 10.22 -8.28 16.05
CA PRO A 324 8.99 -7.67 15.59
C PRO A 324 7.79 -8.56 15.86
N ARG A 325 6.68 -7.92 16.30
CA ARG A 325 5.35 -8.47 16.57
C ARG A 325 4.66 -9.06 15.33
N LEU A 326 5.39 -9.69 14.41
CA LEU A 326 4.88 -10.28 13.17
C LEU A 326 4.13 -11.60 13.42
N GLN A 327 4.33 -12.25 14.57
CA GLN A 327 3.70 -13.55 14.88
C GLN A 327 2.45 -13.46 15.78
N GLN A 328 2.28 -12.40 16.57
CA GLN A 328 1.21 -12.37 17.59
C GLN A 328 -0.20 -12.19 17.00
N ARG A 329 -0.34 -11.62 15.80
CA ARG A 329 -1.66 -11.46 15.15
C ARG A 329 -2.16 -12.75 14.47
N SER A 330 -1.28 -13.75 14.27
CA SER A 330 -1.61 -15.06 13.66
C SER A 330 -1.80 -16.16 14.72
N LEU A 331 -1.03 -16.14 15.81
CA LEU A 331 -1.09 -17.18 16.85
C LEU A 331 -2.28 -17.07 17.82
N SER A 332 -2.99 -15.93 17.88
CA SER A 332 -4.10 -15.73 18.81
C SER A 332 -5.40 -16.46 18.43
N ARG A 333 -5.49 -17.06 17.23
CA ARG A 333 -6.68 -17.85 16.85
C ARG A 333 -6.61 -19.32 17.26
N HIS A 334 -5.44 -19.90 17.57
CA HIS A 334 -5.36 -21.36 17.76
C HIS A 334 -4.61 -21.88 18.98
N ILE A 335 -3.97 -21.05 19.80
CA ILE A 335 -3.25 -21.59 20.98
C ILE A 335 -3.57 -20.75 22.23
N ARG A 336 -4.65 -21.12 22.93
CA ARG A 336 -4.85 -20.76 24.35
C ARG A 336 -4.10 -21.78 25.20
N ILE A 337 -2.81 -21.56 25.44
CA ILE A 337 -2.11 -22.25 26.54
C ILE A 337 -2.34 -21.42 27.82
N PRO A 338 -2.99 -21.95 28.85
CA PRO A 338 -3.21 -21.24 30.10
C PRO A 338 -1.88 -21.11 30.86
N TRP A 339 -1.43 -19.87 31.08
CA TRP A 339 -0.23 -19.50 31.84
C TRP A 339 -0.26 -19.88 33.34
N ARG A 340 -1.21 -20.72 33.78
CA ARG A 340 -1.37 -21.16 35.18
C ARG A 340 -0.41 -22.27 35.63
N ILE A 341 0.48 -22.76 34.78
CA ILE A 341 1.29 -23.96 35.06
C ILE A 341 2.76 -23.65 35.43
N VAL A 342 3.25 -22.41 35.28
CA VAL A 342 4.70 -22.11 35.42
C VAL A 342 5.08 -21.36 36.72
N LEU A 343 4.18 -21.24 37.70
CA LEU A 343 4.55 -20.72 39.03
C LEU A 343 4.24 -21.78 40.11
N PRO A 344 5.26 -22.46 40.66
CA PRO A 344 5.08 -23.21 41.90
C PRO A 344 4.82 -22.23 43.03
N ARG A 345 3.69 -22.41 43.71
CA ARG A 345 3.40 -21.84 45.04
C ARG A 345 4.46 -22.34 46.03
N LEU A 346 5.44 -21.49 46.36
CA LEU A 346 6.21 -21.60 47.58
C LEU A 346 6.35 -20.20 48.17
N ILE A 347 5.63 -19.98 49.26
CA ILE A 347 5.89 -19.11 50.43
C ILE A 347 4.52 -18.86 51.08
N VAL A 348 4.07 -19.86 51.83
CA VAL A 348 3.24 -19.71 53.03
C VAL A 348 3.78 -20.76 53.99
N LEU A 349 4.42 -20.32 55.08
CA LEU A 349 4.48 -20.91 56.43
C LEU A 349 5.72 -20.35 57.16
N HIS A 350 5.47 -19.70 58.32
CA HIS A 350 6.34 -19.52 59.49
C HIS A 350 7.83 -19.17 59.25
N PHE A 351 8.34 -17.99 59.59
CA PHE A 351 8.40 -17.38 60.92
C PHE A 351 8.70 -15.87 60.81
#